data_AF-A0A6C0L0M2-F1
#
_entry.id   AF-A0A6C0L0M2-F1
#
_cell.length_a   1.000
_cell.length_b   1.000
_cell.length_c   1.000
_cell.angle_alpha   90.00
_cell.angle_beta   90.00
_cell.angle_gamma   90.00
#
_symmetry.space_group_name_H-M   'P 1'
#
loop_
_entity.id
_entity.type
_entity.pdbx_description
1 polymer ?
#
loop_
_entity_poly.entity_id
_entity_poly.type
_entity_poly.pdbx_seq_one_letter_code
_entity_poly.pdbx_strand_id
1 'polypeptide(L)'
;MVSKLKYSFDMKQLCSPAMVYFAISAIALTLLGIQNLNGDDHTLCVGTYKCSIASKTLILALNAIYILFWTFVLDLFCKAGYKELSWFIVLIPIILIFVFFGLIMLQVQI
;
A
#
# COMPACT_ATOMS: atom_id res chain seq x y z
N MET A 1 -29.17 1.24 -23.14
CA MET A 1 -27.80 1.57 -23.57
C MET A 1 -26.99 1.87 -22.33
N VAL A 2 -26.31 0.87 -21.76
CA VAL A 2 -25.46 1.03 -20.57
C VAL A 2 -24.25 1.84 -20.97
N SER A 3 -24.09 3.02 -20.39
CA SER A 3 -22.89 3.85 -20.52
C SER A 3 -21.68 2.98 -20.24
N LYS A 4 -20.82 2.75 -21.24
CA LYS A 4 -19.52 2.12 -21.01
C LYS A 4 -18.85 2.84 -19.85
N LEU A 5 -18.55 2.12 -18.77
CA LEU A 5 -17.60 2.57 -17.76
C LEU A 5 -16.30 2.89 -18.50
N LYS A 6 -16.08 4.18 -18.78
CA LYS A 6 -14.92 4.70 -19.50
C LYS A 6 -13.60 4.32 -18.82
N TYR A 7 -13.68 3.88 -17.56
CA TYR A 7 -12.59 3.50 -16.69
C TYR A 7 -12.85 2.10 -16.11
N SER A 8 -12.44 1.05 -16.83
CA SER A 8 -12.38 -0.32 -16.30
C SER A 8 -11.03 -0.53 -15.61
N PHE A 9 -11.06 -1.02 -14.37
CA PHE A 9 -9.86 -1.42 -13.65
C PHE A 9 -9.44 -2.81 -14.14
N ASP A 10 -8.23 -2.91 -14.69
CA ASP A 10 -7.65 -4.15 -15.16
C ASP A 10 -6.19 -4.20 -14.72
N MET A 11 -5.86 -5.19 -13.88
CA MET A 11 -4.51 -5.41 -13.36
C MET A 11 -3.49 -5.70 -14.46
N LYS A 12 -3.92 -6.15 -15.65
CA LYS A 12 -3.06 -6.37 -16.80
C LYS A 12 -2.78 -5.08 -17.59
N GLN A 13 -3.56 -4.03 -17.37
CA GLN A 13 -3.51 -2.76 -18.11
C GLN A 13 -3.50 -1.57 -17.14
N LEU A 14 -2.54 -1.59 -16.21
CA LEU A 14 -2.26 -0.48 -15.32
C LEU A 14 -1.45 0.60 -16.02
N CYS A 15 -1.80 1.86 -15.78
CA CYS A 15 -0.94 2.98 -16.09
C CYS A 15 0.45 2.86 -15.42
N SER A 16 1.50 3.43 -16.03
CA SER A 16 2.87 3.41 -15.50
C SER A 16 2.99 3.80 -14.02
N PRO A 17 2.42 4.94 -13.52
CA PRO A 17 2.52 5.30 -12.11
C PRO A 17 1.84 4.27 -11.17
N ALA A 18 0.67 3.75 -11.56
CA ALA A 18 -0.05 2.74 -10.78
C ALA A 18 0.70 1.40 -10.76
N MET A 19 1.27 0.98 -11.90
CA MET A 19 2.08 -0.24 -12.01
C MET A 19 3.34 -0.16 -11.14
N VAL A 20 4.07 0.96 -11.19
CA VAL A 20 5.28 1.16 -10.39
C VAL A 20 4.95 1.13 -8.90
N TYR A 21 3.91 1.85 -8.48
CA TYR A 21 3.45 1.84 -7.09
C TYR A 21 3.07 0.42 -6.62
N PHE A 22 2.26 -0.29 -7.42
CA PHE A 22 1.82 -1.65 -7.09
C PHE A 22 3.00 -2.61 -6.99
N ALA A 23 3.91 -2.61 -7.96
CA ALA A 23 5.05 -3.53 -8.00
C ALA A 23 5.97 -3.36 -6.78
N ILE A 24 6.36 -2.12 -6.47
CA ILE A 24 7.22 -1.84 -5.31
C ILE A 24 6.52 -2.22 -4.01
N SER A 25 5.24 -1.83 -3.86
CA SER A 25 4.50 -2.09 -2.64
C SER A 25 4.21 -3.58 -2.44
N ALA A 26 3.94 -4.33 -3.51
CA ALA A 26 3.73 -5.77 -3.46
C ALA A 26 5.01 -6.52 -3.06
N ILE A 27 6.18 -6.10 -3.58
CA ILE A 27 7.47 -6.64 -3.16
C ILE A 27 7.70 -6.37 -1.67
N ALA A 28 7.49 -5.12 -1.23
CA ALA A 28 7.65 -4.74 0.17
C ALA A 28 6.73 -5.53 1.10
N LEU A 29 5.45 -5.66 0.76
CA LEU A 29 4.48 -6.45 1.53
C LEU A 29 4.84 -7.94 1.56
N THR A 30 5.36 -8.49 0.45
CA THR A 30 5.81 -9.88 0.40
C THR A 30 7.00 -10.11 1.32
N LEU A 31 8.00 -9.24 1.28
CA LEU A 31 9.16 -9.30 2.18
C LEU A 31 8.75 -9.13 3.64
N LEU A 32 7.82 -8.22 3.92
CA LEU A 32 7.26 -8.04 5.26
C LEU A 32 6.54 -9.31 5.71
N GLY A 33 5.71 -9.90 4.85
CA GLY A 33 5.00 -11.15 5.09
C GLY A 33 5.97 -12.28 5.43
N ILE A 34 7.01 -12.50 4.61
CA ILE A 34 8.03 -13.54 4.83
C ILE A 34 8.72 -13.39 6.20
N GLN A 35 9.11 -12.17 6.58
CA GLN A 35 9.71 -11.87 7.90
C GLN A 35 8.78 -12.21 9.08
N ASN A 36 7.49 -12.34 8.80
CA ASN A 36 6.41 -12.39 9.77
C ASN A 36 5.57 -13.67 9.64
N LEU A 37 5.99 -14.64 8.83
CA LEU A 37 5.30 -15.93 8.71
C LEU A 37 5.37 -16.77 9.99
N ASN A 38 6.42 -16.58 10.79
CA ASN A 38 6.66 -17.34 12.01
C ASN A 38 6.67 -16.39 13.22
N GLY A 39 6.37 -16.93 14.41
CA GLY A 39 6.39 -16.20 15.67
C GLY A 39 5.01 -15.86 16.22
N ASP A 40 4.97 -14.96 17.19
CA ASP A 40 3.75 -14.50 17.88
C ASP A 40 2.85 -13.64 16.97
N ASP A 41 1.53 -13.78 17.15
CA ASP A 41 0.49 -13.09 16.38
C ASP A 41 0.27 -11.63 16.82
N HIS A 42 0.80 -11.27 17.98
CA HIS A 42 0.72 -9.92 18.55
C HIS A 42 2.00 -9.11 18.39
N THR A 43 2.95 -9.60 17.58
CA THR A 43 4.22 -8.93 17.32
C THR A 43 4.50 -8.81 15.82
N LEU A 44 4.65 -7.58 15.33
CA LEU A 44 5.06 -7.29 13.96
C LEU A 44 6.53 -6.90 13.92
N CYS A 45 7.31 -7.59 13.09
CA CYS A 45 8.72 -7.29 12.86
C CYS A 45 8.88 -6.49 11.57
N VAL A 46 9.53 -5.33 11.63
CA VAL A 46 9.88 -4.52 10.44
C VAL A 46 11.39 -4.32 10.44
N GLY A 47 12.11 -5.17 9.70
CA GLY A 47 13.57 -5.24 9.78
C GLY A 47 14.01 -5.67 11.19
N THR A 48 14.77 -4.82 11.86
CA THR A 48 15.24 -5.06 13.24
C THR A 48 14.27 -4.57 14.32
N TYR A 49 13.22 -3.83 13.95
CA TYR A 49 12.26 -3.27 14.89
C TYR A 49 11.12 -4.24 15.16
N LYS A 50 10.65 -4.28 16.42
CA LYS A 50 9.49 -5.06 16.86
C LYS A 50 8.42 -4.13 17.41
N CYS A 51 7.19 -4.30 16.96
CA CYS A 51 6.04 -3.54 17.44
C CYS A 51 4.98 -4.50 17.98
N SER A 52 4.49 -4.26 19.19
CA SER A 52 3.33 -4.98 19.71
C SER A 52 2.06 -4.44 19.03
N ILE A 53 1.25 -5.34 18.52
CA ILE A 53 0.05 -5.04 17.74
C ILE A 53 -1.09 -6.00 18.10
N ALA A 54 -2.32 -5.63 17.76
CA ALA A 54 -3.48 -6.46 18.06
C ALA A 54 -3.51 -7.77 17.27
N SER A 55 -3.25 -7.72 15.96
CA SER A 55 -3.22 -8.91 15.11
C SER A 55 -2.37 -8.67 13.87
N LYS A 56 -1.35 -9.51 13.71
CA LYS A 56 -0.41 -9.49 12.59
C LYS A 56 -1.09 -9.72 11.24
N THR A 57 -1.98 -10.71 11.18
CA THR A 57 -2.80 -11.00 10.00
C THR A 57 -3.68 -9.82 9.61
N LEU A 58 -4.32 -9.17 10.58
CA LEU A 58 -5.14 -7.99 10.32
C LEU A 58 -4.32 -6.84 9.74
N ILE A 59 -3.17 -6.53 10.34
CA ILE A 59 -2.30 -5.46 9.84
C ILE A 59 -1.79 -5.76 8.43
N LEU A 60 -1.39 -7.01 8.15
CA LEU A 60 -0.95 -7.40 6.81
C LEU A 60 -2.08 -7.31 5.77
N ALA A 61 -3.30 -7.72 6.13
CA ALA A 61 -4.47 -7.60 5.28
C ALA A 61 -4.86 -6.14 5.00
N LEU A 62 -4.79 -5.27 6.02
CA LEU A 62 -5.03 -3.83 5.85
C LEU A 62 -4.00 -3.19 4.91
N ASN A 63 -2.73 -3.58 4.98
CA ASN A 63 -1.72 -3.13 4.05
C ASN A 63 -2.00 -3.60 2.61
N ALA A 64 -2.47 -4.83 2.42
CA ALA A 64 -2.87 -5.31 1.10
C ALA A 64 -4.04 -4.49 0.52
N ILE A 65 -5.07 -4.23 1.33
CA ILE A 65 -6.22 -3.39 0.93
C ILE A 65 -5.76 -1.98 0.58
N TYR A 66 -4.87 -1.39 1.40
CA TYR A 66 -4.30 -0.08 1.17
C TYR A 66 -3.58 0.02 -0.18
N ILE A 67 -2.74 -0.96 -0.50
CA ILE A 67 -2.01 -1.01 -1.77
C ILE A 67 -2.98 -1.11 -2.95
N LEU A 68 -3.99 -1.99 -2.86
CA LEU A 68 -4.98 -2.14 -3.92
C LEU A 68 -5.81 -0.87 -4.12
N PHE A 69 -6.23 -0.23 -3.03
CA PHE A 69 -6.95 1.03 -3.05
C PHE A 69 -6.14 2.14 -3.75
N TRP A 70 -4.90 2.35 -3.36
CA TRP A 70 -4.06 3.38 -3.98
C TRP A 70 -3.69 3.07 -5.43
N THR A 71 -3.47 1.79 -5.75
CA THR A 71 -3.24 1.36 -7.13
C THR A 71 -4.45 1.72 -8.01
N PHE A 72 -5.67 1.45 -7.52
CA PHE A 72 -6.91 1.83 -8.20
C PHE A 72 -7.03 3.35 -8.36
N VAL A 73 -6.78 4.12 -7.31
CA VAL A 73 -6.84 5.60 -7.35
C VAL A 73 -5.87 6.15 -8.40
N LEU A 74 -4.61 5.70 -8.40
CA LEU A 74 -3.59 6.14 -9.34
C LEU A 74 -3.94 5.82 -10.80
N ASP A 75 -4.47 4.61 -11.04
CA ASP A 75 -4.90 4.16 -12.36
C ASP A 75 -6.11 4.96 -12.85
N LEU A 76 -7.07 5.26 -11.96
CA LEU A 76 -8.24 6.10 -12.27
C LEU A 76 -7.81 7.51 -12.70
N PHE A 77 -6.95 8.18 -11.93
CA PHE A 77 -6.47 9.53 -12.28
C PHE A 77 -5.66 9.55 -13.57
N CYS A 78 -4.82 8.54 -13.79
CA CYS A 78 -4.05 8.43 -15.02
C CYS A 78 -4.98 8.23 -16.24
N LYS A 79 -5.93 7.28 -16.17
CA LYS A 79 -6.89 7.05 -17.26
C LYS A 79 -7.80 8.25 -17.50
N ALA A 80 -8.09 9.04 -16.46
CA ALA A 80 -8.83 10.31 -16.57
C ALA A 80 -8.07 11.41 -17.33
N GLY A 81 -6.81 11.20 -17.71
CA GLY A 81 -5.97 12.14 -18.46
C GLY A 81 -4.98 12.92 -17.60
N TYR A 82 -4.97 12.70 -16.28
CA TYR A 82 -4.09 13.40 -15.34
C TYR A 82 -2.80 12.63 -15.08
N LYS A 83 -2.06 12.29 -16.13
CA LYS A 83 -0.84 11.45 -16.04
C LYS A 83 0.24 12.06 -15.15
N GLU A 84 0.57 13.34 -15.36
CA GLU A 84 1.59 14.05 -14.57
C GLU A 84 1.18 14.20 -13.10
N LEU A 85 -0.10 14.47 -12.85
CA LEU A 85 -0.63 14.53 -11.49
C LEU A 85 -0.61 13.16 -10.81
N SER A 86 -0.88 12.07 -11.54
CA SER A 86 -0.81 10.71 -11.00
C SER A 86 0.60 10.40 -10.46
N TRP A 87 1.66 10.85 -11.13
CA TRP A 87 3.04 10.72 -10.62
C TRP A 87 3.27 11.49 -9.32
N PHE A 88 2.68 12.68 -9.17
CA PHE A 88 2.72 13.41 -7.92
C PHE A 88 1.92 12.70 -6.82
N ILE A 89 0.76 12.14 -7.16
CA ILE A 89 -0.11 11.42 -6.22
C ILE A 89 0.57 10.16 -5.68
N VAL A 90 1.49 9.52 -6.41
CA VAL A 90 2.29 8.36 -5.90
C VAL A 90 3.04 8.72 -4.60
N LEU A 91 3.41 9.97 -4.39
CA LEU A 91 4.08 10.40 -3.16
C LEU A 91 3.15 10.37 -1.94
N ILE A 92 1.85 10.60 -2.12
CA ILE A 92 0.88 10.65 -1.03
C ILE A 92 0.85 9.32 -0.24
N PRO A 93 0.65 8.13 -0.86
CA PRO A 93 0.63 6.89 -0.11
C PRO A 93 1.96 6.55 0.55
N ILE A 94 3.09 7.00 -0.03
CA ILE A 94 4.42 6.79 0.54
C ILE A 94 4.58 7.64 1.81
N ILE A 95 4.26 8.94 1.73
CA ILE A 95 4.32 9.86 2.87
C ILE A 95 3.41 9.39 4.00
N LEU A 96 2.18 8.96 3.68
CA LEU A 96 1.23 8.47 4.68
C LEU A 96 1.77 7.26 5.46
N ILE A 97 2.43 6.31 4.79
CA ILE A 97 3.07 5.17 5.47
C ILE A 97 4.16 5.66 6.44
N PHE A 98 5.00 6.60 6.03
CA PHE A 98 6.03 7.16 6.91
C PHE A 98 5.43 7.90 8.11
N VAL A 99 4.33 8.62 7.91
CA VAL A 99 3.59 9.28 9.01
C VAL A 99 3.04 8.25 9.98
N PHE A 100 2.34 7.21 9.52
CA PHE A 100 1.79 6.17 10.41
C PHE A 100 2.89 5.42 11.16
N PHE A 101 3.99 5.08 10.48
CA PHE A 101 5.12 4.41 11.13
C PHE A 101 5.80 5.31 12.16
N GLY A 102 6.00 6.60 11.84
CA GLY A 102 6.54 7.58 12.78
C GLY A 102 5.66 7.76 14.01
N LEU A 103 4.34 7.83 13.83
CA LEU A 103 3.40 7.91 14.95
C LEU A 103 3.47 6.67 15.86
N ILE A 104 3.54 5.46 15.29
CA ILE A 104 3.67 4.22 16.06
C ILE A 104 4.99 4.23 16.85
N MET A 105 6.11 4.63 16.23
CA MET A 105 7.40 4.71 16.92
C MET A 105 7.42 5.73 18.06
N LEU A 106 6.75 6.88 17.89
CA LEU A 106 6.59 7.88 18.94
C LEU A 106 5.73 7.38 20.11
N GLN A 107 4.71 6.56 19.84
CA GLN A 107 3.93 5.91 20.90
C GLN A 107 4.72 4.79 21.59
N VAL A 108 5.65 4.12 20.90
CA VAL A 108 6.54 3.09 21.47
C VAL A 108 7.57 3.67 22.48
N GLN A 109 7.76 4.99 22.49
CA GLN A 109 8.71 5.66 23.39
C GLN A 109 8.07 6.20 24.69
N ILE A 110 6.78 5.96 24.93
CA ILE A 110 6.06 6.37 26.16
C ILE A 110 5.58 5.14 26.92
#